data_AF-A0A8J7F179-F1
#
_entry.id   AF-A0A8J7F179-F1
#
_cell.length_a   1.000
_cell.length_b   1.000
_cell.length_c   1.000
_cell.angle_alpha   90.00
_cell.angle_beta   90.00
_cell.angle_gamma   90.00
#
_symmetry.space_group_name_H-M   'P 1'
#
loop_
_entity.id
_entity.type
_entity.pdbx_description
1 polymer ?
#
loop_
_entity_poly.entity_id
_entity_poly.type
_entity_poly.pdbx_seq_one_letter_code
_entity_poly.pdbx_strand_id
1 'polypeptide(L)'
;MKKILILSSNPKNTSNLRLDEEVREIKKTLQLSPHRDEFQIITESAAQVDDLTRFLSHHQPTIVHFSGHGTGTDGLILEDNFGHQQLVSTQSLAKLFDLFQEQVECVVLNACYSKEQAAAIHQHIDCVVGMNKAIGDKAAIKFSVGFYTALFSERDYQDCFQMGCAAIDLQGIPEYATPEIKIRRRSYQKSKVESQKSKNPAETVPVKANKNNHISNDNKSGQNRSVSIGGSVTGSAIQTGDYDSANINYQQVSLPAPETVNIQAEINSLRKIIGKLETSDRRKIENAFEDVQEEIKKPQPDKDEVGEALNRALKYAKKAEGFASVVEKLQPHLSKTTAWLGDNWHKLLGLVGLTI
;
A
#
# COMPACT_ATOMS: atom_id res chain seq x y z
N MET A 1 11.67 27.51 -4.59
CA MET A 1 10.57 26.67 -5.08
C MET A 1 10.98 25.22 -4.90
N LYS A 2 10.23 24.44 -4.11
CA LYS A 2 10.47 23.01 -3.91
C LYS A 2 9.82 22.21 -5.04
N LYS A 3 10.54 21.25 -5.60
CA LYS A 3 10.03 20.38 -6.66
C LYS A 3 9.61 19.03 -6.07
N ILE A 4 8.40 18.60 -6.40
CA ILE A 4 7.84 17.31 -6.02
C ILE A 4 7.71 16.49 -7.29
N LEU A 5 8.51 15.43 -7.40
CA LEU A 5 8.42 14.47 -8.48
C LEU A 5 7.52 13.31 -8.03
N ILE A 6 6.38 13.14 -8.70
CA ILE A 6 5.47 12.02 -8.49
C ILE A 6 5.69 11.01 -9.63
N LEU A 7 6.12 9.82 -9.25
CA LEU A 7 6.35 8.67 -10.11
C LEU A 7 5.21 7.68 -9.90
N SER A 8 4.53 7.32 -10.98
CA SER A 8 3.44 6.33 -10.94
C SER A 8 3.78 5.15 -11.84
N SER A 9 3.65 3.92 -11.33
CA SER A 9 3.86 2.70 -12.12
C SER A 9 2.74 1.69 -11.92
N ASN A 10 2.13 1.24 -13.02
CA ASN A 10 1.03 0.28 -13.02
C ASN A 10 1.16 -0.69 -14.20
N PRO A 11 2.10 -1.64 -14.14
CA PRO A 11 2.37 -2.52 -15.27
C PRO A 11 1.16 -3.35 -15.69
N LYS A 12 1.06 -3.65 -16.99
CA LYS A 12 -0.12 -4.28 -17.62
C LYS A 12 -0.56 -5.62 -17.00
N ASN A 13 0.37 -6.33 -16.36
CA ASN A 13 0.16 -7.64 -15.75
C ASN A 13 -0.03 -7.59 -14.23
N THR A 14 -0.38 -6.43 -13.68
CA THR A 14 -0.64 -6.22 -12.25
C THR A 14 -2.10 -5.78 -12.02
N SER A 15 -2.54 -5.77 -10.76
CA SER A 15 -3.85 -5.23 -10.41
C SER A 15 -3.87 -3.72 -10.63
N ASN A 16 -4.92 -3.20 -11.24
CA ASN A 16 -5.02 -1.79 -11.56
C ASN A 16 -5.18 -0.94 -10.28
N LEU A 17 -4.23 -0.03 -10.04
CA LEU A 17 -4.27 0.93 -8.94
C LEU A 17 -4.82 2.29 -9.39
N ARG A 18 -5.49 3.01 -8.48
CA ARG A 18 -6.03 4.36 -8.73
C ARG A 18 -4.97 5.47 -8.65
N LEU A 19 -3.83 5.29 -9.33
CA LEU A 19 -2.68 6.21 -9.27
C LEU A 19 -3.01 7.61 -9.79
N ASP A 20 -3.82 7.70 -10.85
CA ASP A 20 -4.25 8.98 -11.43
C ASP A 20 -5.16 9.77 -10.46
N GLU A 21 -5.98 9.06 -9.68
CA GLU A 21 -6.81 9.68 -8.66
C GLU A 21 -5.95 10.25 -7.53
N GLU A 22 -4.93 9.51 -7.08
CA GLU A 22 -3.97 10.02 -6.10
C GLU A 22 -3.27 11.31 -6.58
N VAL A 23 -2.70 11.28 -7.78
CA VAL A 23 -2.04 12.43 -8.39
C VAL A 23 -3.00 13.63 -8.50
N ARG A 24 -4.24 13.38 -8.93
CA ARG A 24 -5.28 14.41 -9.05
C ARG A 24 -5.58 15.06 -7.70
N GLU A 25 -5.76 14.27 -6.64
CA GLU A 25 -6.06 14.80 -5.31
C GLU A 25 -4.87 15.57 -4.72
N ILE A 26 -3.62 15.14 -4.96
CA ILE A 26 -2.42 15.90 -4.56
C ILE A 26 -2.38 17.26 -5.28
N LYS A 27 -2.58 17.28 -6.60
CA LYS A 27 -2.62 18.53 -7.39
C LYS A 27 -3.73 19.47 -6.92
N LYS A 28 -4.91 18.94 -6.62
CA LYS A 28 -6.04 19.71 -6.06
C LYS A 28 -5.68 20.29 -4.69
N THR A 29 -5.01 19.53 -3.85
CA THR A 29 -4.52 19.99 -2.54
C THR A 29 -3.57 21.17 -2.68
N LEU A 30 -2.65 21.14 -3.66
CA LEU A 30 -1.77 22.26 -3.96
C LEU A 30 -2.55 23.51 -4.40
N GLN A 31 -3.52 23.36 -5.30
CA GLN A 31 -4.31 24.49 -5.81
C GLN A 31 -5.08 25.23 -4.70
N LEU A 32 -5.49 24.51 -3.65
CA LEU A 32 -6.21 25.07 -2.51
C LEU A 32 -5.27 25.74 -1.49
N SER A 33 -3.95 25.54 -1.59
CA SER A 33 -3.00 26.10 -0.64
C SER A 33 -2.71 27.59 -0.93
N PRO A 34 -2.61 28.45 0.10
CA PRO A 34 -2.11 29.81 -0.05
C PRO A 34 -0.63 29.87 -0.47
N HIS A 35 0.16 28.80 -0.22
CA HIS A 35 1.59 28.70 -0.54
C HIS A 35 1.87 27.97 -1.86
N ARG A 36 0.88 27.85 -2.75
CA ARG A 36 1.00 27.05 -3.97
C ARG A 36 2.18 27.45 -4.86
N ASP A 37 2.56 28.74 -4.85
CA ASP A 37 3.63 29.28 -5.70
C ASP A 37 5.03 28.89 -5.19
N GLU A 38 5.13 28.26 -4.02
CA GLU A 38 6.38 27.75 -3.46
C GLU A 38 6.72 26.32 -3.93
N PHE A 39 5.75 25.63 -4.52
CA PHE A 39 5.86 24.23 -4.91
C PHE A 39 5.61 24.04 -6.41
N GLN A 40 6.31 23.07 -6.99
CA GLN A 40 6.07 22.59 -8.35
C GLN A 40 5.86 21.08 -8.31
N ILE A 41 4.69 20.62 -8.74
CA ILE A 41 4.41 19.19 -8.93
C ILE A 41 4.78 18.79 -10.36
N ILE A 42 5.62 17.78 -10.48
CA ILE A 42 6.03 17.13 -11.73
C ILE A 42 5.52 15.70 -11.66
N THR A 43 4.86 15.22 -12.72
CA THR A 43 4.25 13.89 -12.75
C THR A 43 4.78 13.11 -13.92
N GLU A 44 5.37 11.95 -13.65
CA GLU A 44 5.81 10.98 -14.65
C GLU A 44 5.04 9.67 -14.42
N SER A 45 4.10 9.40 -15.32
CA SER A 45 3.32 8.15 -15.33
C SER A 45 4.05 7.06 -16.11
N ALA A 46 3.67 5.80 -15.89
CA ALA A 46 4.31 4.64 -16.52
C ALA A 46 5.84 4.65 -16.32
N ALA A 47 6.27 4.97 -15.09
CA ALA A 47 7.69 5.13 -14.78
C ALA A 47 8.45 3.81 -15.05
N GLN A 48 9.33 3.87 -16.04
CA GLN A 48 10.23 2.77 -16.37
C GLN A 48 11.50 2.82 -15.54
N VAL A 49 12.13 1.66 -15.35
CA VAL A 49 13.39 1.57 -14.59
C VAL A 49 14.49 2.45 -15.19
N ASP A 50 14.60 2.46 -16.52
CA ASP A 50 15.60 3.25 -17.26
C ASP A 50 15.39 4.76 -17.13
N ASP A 51 14.17 5.19 -16.78
CA ASP A 51 13.83 6.59 -16.66
C ASP A 51 14.10 7.18 -15.26
N LEU A 52 14.26 6.35 -14.22
CA LEU A 52 14.41 6.82 -12.85
C LEU A 52 15.60 7.77 -12.66
N THR A 53 16.79 7.37 -13.10
CA THR A 53 18.01 8.19 -13.01
C THR A 53 17.87 9.46 -13.84
N ARG A 54 17.25 9.36 -15.02
CA ARG A 54 16.98 10.48 -15.92
C ARG A 54 16.05 11.49 -15.27
N PHE A 55 14.92 11.06 -14.69
CA PHE A 55 13.95 11.94 -14.05
C PHE A 55 14.52 12.64 -12.83
N LEU A 56 15.24 11.91 -11.97
CA LEU A 56 15.89 12.51 -10.80
C LEU A 56 16.93 13.56 -11.23
N SER A 57 17.77 13.24 -12.23
CA SER A 57 18.82 14.15 -12.72
C SER A 57 18.26 15.40 -13.41
N HIS A 58 17.24 15.24 -14.27
CA HIS A 58 16.68 16.37 -15.03
C HIS A 58 15.80 17.26 -14.17
N HIS A 59 14.89 16.67 -13.40
CA HIS A 59 13.90 17.44 -12.65
C HIS A 59 14.49 18.04 -11.39
N GLN A 60 15.52 17.41 -10.83
CA GLN A 60 16.18 17.85 -9.61
C GLN A 60 15.19 18.02 -8.44
N PRO A 61 14.43 16.97 -8.07
CA PRO A 61 13.36 17.09 -7.10
C PRO A 61 13.87 17.20 -5.67
N THR A 62 13.19 18.00 -4.86
CA THR A 62 13.40 18.05 -3.40
C THR A 62 12.67 16.91 -2.71
N ILE A 63 11.53 16.49 -3.27
CA ILE A 63 10.67 15.45 -2.72
C ILE A 63 10.34 14.47 -3.84
N VAL A 64 10.47 13.17 -3.56
CA VAL A 64 10.08 12.11 -4.48
C VAL A 64 8.92 11.34 -3.88
N HIS A 65 7.85 11.20 -4.65
CA HIS A 65 6.69 10.38 -4.32
C HIS A 65 6.63 9.24 -5.32
N PHE A 66 6.61 8.00 -4.83
CA PHE A 66 6.35 6.84 -5.65
C PHE A 66 5.00 6.24 -5.27
N SER A 67 4.14 6.04 -6.27
CA SER A 67 2.88 5.33 -6.12
C SER A 67 2.84 4.15 -7.08
N GLY A 68 2.59 2.96 -6.55
CA GLY A 68 2.64 1.73 -7.34
C GLY A 68 2.69 0.47 -6.49
N HIS A 69 3.10 -0.62 -7.10
CA HIS A 69 3.15 -1.92 -6.43
C HIS A 69 4.46 -2.13 -5.66
N GLY A 70 4.36 -2.83 -4.54
CA GLY A 70 5.50 -3.27 -3.73
C GLY A 70 5.37 -4.74 -3.36
N THR A 71 6.51 -5.42 -3.24
CA THR A 71 6.58 -6.88 -3.01
C THR A 71 7.25 -7.25 -1.69
N GLY A 72 7.30 -6.31 -0.74
CA GLY A 72 7.97 -6.51 0.55
C GLY A 72 9.48 -6.46 0.42
N THR A 73 10.19 -7.46 0.93
CA THR A 73 11.67 -7.49 0.93
C THR A 73 12.28 -7.41 -0.48
N ASP A 74 11.54 -7.87 -1.48
CA ASP A 74 12.02 -8.04 -2.85
C ASP A 74 12.22 -6.70 -3.58
N GLY A 75 11.40 -5.67 -3.30
CA GLY A 75 11.51 -4.37 -3.95
C GLY A 75 10.20 -3.66 -4.28
N LEU A 76 10.32 -2.69 -5.18
CA LEU A 76 9.20 -2.00 -5.85
C LEU A 76 9.07 -2.52 -7.27
N ILE A 77 7.84 -2.51 -7.79
CA ILE A 77 7.58 -2.89 -9.17
C ILE A 77 7.46 -1.63 -10.02
N LEU A 78 8.26 -1.58 -11.08
CA LEU A 78 8.22 -0.57 -12.12
C LEU A 78 7.89 -1.20 -13.48
N GLU A 79 7.82 -0.39 -14.53
CA GLU A 79 7.63 -0.88 -15.89
C GLU A 79 8.97 -1.18 -16.58
N ASP A 80 8.99 -2.24 -17.37
CA ASP A 80 10.00 -2.44 -18.41
C ASP A 80 9.61 -1.69 -19.71
N ASN A 81 10.47 -1.79 -20.73
CA ASN A 81 10.26 -1.18 -22.03
C ASN A 81 9.03 -1.71 -22.80
N PHE A 82 8.38 -2.78 -22.31
CA PHE A 82 7.17 -3.36 -22.88
C PHE A 82 5.90 -3.06 -22.04
N GLY A 83 6.06 -2.39 -20.90
CA GLY A 83 5.00 -2.10 -19.93
C GLY A 83 4.64 -3.29 -19.04
N HIS A 84 5.54 -4.28 -18.91
CA HIS A 84 5.41 -5.38 -17.95
C HIS A 84 6.12 -5.05 -16.65
N GLN A 85 5.78 -5.79 -15.60
CA GLN A 85 6.42 -5.64 -14.30
C GLN A 85 7.93 -5.92 -14.37
N GLN A 86 8.72 -5.00 -13.81
CA GLN A 86 10.13 -5.17 -13.54
C GLN A 86 10.37 -4.86 -12.06
N LEU A 87 10.97 -5.82 -11.35
CA LEU A 87 11.32 -5.65 -9.95
C LEU A 87 12.59 -4.79 -9.82
N VAL A 88 12.51 -3.71 -9.05
CA VAL A 88 13.66 -2.92 -8.62
C VAL A 88 13.93 -3.22 -7.15
N SER A 89 15.08 -3.85 -6.89
CA SER A 89 15.42 -4.32 -5.55
C SER A 89 15.63 -3.19 -4.56
N THR A 90 15.42 -3.50 -3.29
CA THR A 90 15.71 -2.62 -2.14
C THR A 90 17.12 -2.02 -2.20
N GLN A 91 18.13 -2.84 -2.52
CA GLN A 91 19.50 -2.38 -2.61
C GLN A 91 19.74 -1.44 -3.80
N SER A 92 19.10 -1.68 -4.94
CA SER A 92 19.19 -0.80 -6.10
C SER A 92 18.55 0.56 -5.83
N LEU A 93 17.41 0.60 -5.13
CA LEU A 93 16.78 1.85 -4.71
C LEU A 93 17.66 2.63 -3.73
N ALA A 94 18.26 1.97 -2.74
CA ALA A 94 19.17 2.62 -1.80
C ALA A 94 20.39 3.24 -2.52
N LYS A 95 21.03 2.48 -3.42
CA LYS A 95 22.14 2.98 -4.26
C LYS A 95 21.73 4.16 -5.14
N LEU A 96 20.52 4.12 -5.71
CA LEU A 96 20.02 5.23 -6.51
C LEU A 96 19.91 6.49 -5.65
N PHE A 97 19.24 6.43 -4.51
CA PHE A 97 19.03 7.60 -3.65
C PHE A 97 20.30 8.11 -2.96
N ASP A 98 21.31 7.27 -2.76
CA ASP A 98 22.65 7.70 -2.31
C ASP A 98 23.26 8.76 -3.25
N LEU A 99 23.03 8.63 -4.56
CA LEU A 99 23.51 9.60 -5.56
C LEU A 99 22.81 10.97 -5.47
N PHE A 100 21.66 11.07 -4.80
CA PHE A 100 20.83 12.28 -4.75
C PHE A 100 20.63 12.83 -3.32
N GLN A 101 21.47 12.41 -2.36
CA GLN A 101 21.34 12.75 -0.93
C GLN A 101 21.50 14.24 -0.56
N GLU A 102 22.08 15.05 -1.45
CA GLU A 102 22.18 16.51 -1.29
C GLU A 102 20.95 17.25 -1.82
N GLN A 103 20.15 16.58 -2.64
CA GLN A 103 19.04 17.16 -3.38
C GLN A 103 17.68 16.71 -2.83
N VAL A 104 17.53 15.41 -2.59
CA VAL A 104 16.29 14.82 -2.10
C VAL A 104 16.26 14.89 -0.58
N GLU A 105 15.28 15.61 -0.04
CA GLU A 105 15.05 15.74 1.40
C GLU A 105 14.10 14.66 1.92
N CYS A 106 13.10 14.31 1.10
CA CYS A 106 12.02 13.41 1.48
C CYS A 106 11.63 12.44 0.36
N VAL A 107 11.45 11.17 0.72
CA VAL A 107 10.90 10.14 -0.17
C VAL A 107 9.62 9.57 0.45
N VAL A 108 8.54 9.50 -0.32
CA VAL A 108 7.27 8.87 0.08
C VAL A 108 7.04 7.66 -0.81
N LEU A 109 7.05 6.46 -0.22
CA LEU A 109 6.81 5.20 -0.93
C LEU A 109 5.39 4.69 -0.64
N ASN A 110 4.42 5.13 -1.44
CA ASN A 110 3.05 4.66 -1.36
C ASN A 110 2.87 3.34 -2.13
N ALA A 111 3.48 2.29 -1.59
CA ALA A 111 3.50 0.95 -2.18
C ALA A 111 3.43 -0.09 -1.06
N CYS A 112 2.73 -1.19 -1.30
CA CYS A 112 2.55 -2.25 -0.30
C CYS A 112 3.90 -2.77 0.23
N TYR A 113 4.01 -2.89 1.57
CA TYR A 113 5.21 -3.40 2.25
C TYR A 113 6.51 -2.64 1.93
N SER A 114 6.42 -1.34 1.58
CA SER A 114 7.58 -0.52 1.22
C SER A 114 8.48 -0.11 2.40
N LYS A 115 8.20 -0.58 3.63
CA LYS A 115 8.99 -0.29 4.85
C LYS A 115 10.47 -0.69 4.72
N GLU A 116 10.76 -1.83 4.09
CA GLU A 116 12.14 -2.30 3.92
C GLU A 116 12.93 -1.35 2.99
N GLN A 117 12.31 -0.89 1.91
CA GLN A 117 12.88 0.12 1.01
C GLN A 117 13.03 1.46 1.72
N ALA A 118 12.05 1.85 2.54
CA ALA A 118 12.14 3.06 3.33
C ALA A 118 13.34 3.03 4.29
N ALA A 119 13.56 1.90 4.98
CA ALA A 119 14.70 1.73 5.89
C ALA A 119 16.05 1.79 5.16
N ALA A 120 16.14 1.20 3.96
CA ALA A 120 17.35 1.20 3.16
C ALA A 120 17.67 2.60 2.57
N ILE A 121 16.66 3.28 2.03
CA ILE A 121 16.80 4.65 1.49
C ILE A 121 17.12 5.64 2.61
N HIS A 122 16.56 5.44 3.81
CA HIS A 122 16.83 6.30 4.96
C HIS A 122 18.28 6.25 5.45
N GLN A 123 19.11 5.32 4.97
CA GLN A 123 20.56 5.41 5.19
C GLN A 123 21.14 6.68 4.55
N HIS A 124 20.53 7.16 3.46
CA HIS A 124 21.02 8.28 2.63
C HIS A 124 20.10 9.52 2.63
N ILE A 125 18.78 9.32 2.72
CA ILE A 125 17.78 10.41 2.72
C ILE A 125 17.26 10.66 4.14
N ASP A 126 17.05 11.93 4.49
CA ASP A 126 16.74 12.33 5.86
C ASP A 126 15.31 11.98 6.32
N CYS A 127 14.35 12.01 5.40
CA CYS A 127 12.97 11.65 5.65
C CYS A 127 12.50 10.62 4.63
N VAL A 128 12.05 9.46 5.10
CA VAL A 128 11.47 8.43 4.22
C VAL A 128 10.21 7.86 4.85
N VAL A 129 9.12 7.86 4.09
CA VAL A 129 7.86 7.21 4.45
C VAL A 129 7.73 5.92 3.64
N GLY A 130 7.34 4.83 4.30
CA GLY A 130 6.97 3.59 3.66
C GLY A 130 5.78 2.92 4.35
N MET A 131 5.29 1.81 3.79
CA MET A 131 4.14 1.07 4.28
C MET A 131 4.61 -0.23 4.92
N ASN A 132 4.23 -0.50 6.16
CA ASN A 132 4.65 -1.72 6.88
C ASN A 132 3.89 -2.99 6.47
N LYS A 133 2.75 -2.81 5.79
CA LYS A 133 1.90 -3.87 5.25
C LYS A 133 1.25 -3.44 3.94
N ALA A 134 0.35 -4.26 3.41
CA ALA A 134 -0.49 -3.84 2.30
C ALA A 134 -1.37 -2.65 2.69
N ILE A 135 -1.53 -1.70 1.77
CA ILE A 135 -2.40 -0.53 1.94
C ILE A 135 -3.40 -0.48 0.77
N GLY A 136 -4.67 -0.23 1.06
CA GLY A 136 -5.69 -0.03 0.05
C GLY A 136 -5.63 1.36 -0.58
N ASP A 137 -6.02 1.47 -1.84
CA ASP A 137 -6.01 2.72 -2.63
C ASP A 137 -6.64 3.90 -1.87
N LYS A 138 -7.78 3.68 -1.19
CA LYS A 138 -8.45 4.75 -0.45
C LYS A 138 -7.59 5.27 0.71
N ALA A 139 -6.94 4.38 1.46
CA ALA A 139 -6.04 4.79 2.54
C ALA A 139 -4.80 5.49 1.97
N ALA A 140 -4.20 4.95 0.92
CA ALA A 140 -3.06 5.52 0.21
C ALA A 140 -3.34 6.96 -0.26
N ILE A 141 -4.48 7.18 -0.94
CA ILE A 141 -4.89 8.52 -1.41
C ILE A 141 -5.13 9.47 -0.22
N LYS A 142 -5.80 9.01 0.84
CA LYS A 142 -6.08 9.85 2.02
C LYS A 142 -4.82 10.22 2.78
N PHE A 143 -3.87 9.28 2.91
CA PHE A 143 -2.55 9.56 3.45
C PHE A 143 -1.87 10.68 2.66
N SER A 144 -1.80 10.54 1.34
CA SER A 144 -1.16 11.53 0.47
C SER A 144 -1.83 12.90 0.56
N VAL A 145 -3.16 12.95 0.53
CA VAL A 145 -3.90 14.22 0.72
C VAL A 145 -3.53 14.87 2.07
N GLY A 146 -3.55 14.12 3.17
CA GLY A 146 -3.20 14.67 4.49
C GLY A 146 -1.74 15.13 4.57
N PHE A 147 -0.81 14.32 4.06
CA PHE A 147 0.61 14.62 4.01
C PHE A 147 0.90 15.91 3.24
N TYR A 148 0.37 16.02 2.02
CA TYR A 148 0.59 17.18 1.17
C TYR A 148 -0.18 18.42 1.64
N THR A 149 -1.33 18.26 2.32
CA THR A 149 -2.02 19.40 2.95
C THR A 149 -1.13 20.08 3.99
N ALA A 150 -0.50 19.28 4.86
CA ALA A 150 0.47 19.78 5.84
C ALA A 150 1.72 20.38 5.18
N LEU A 151 2.26 19.70 4.16
CA LEU A 151 3.45 20.18 3.46
C LEU A 151 3.22 21.54 2.80
N PHE A 152 2.09 21.69 2.10
CA PHE A 152 1.72 22.96 1.47
C PHE A 152 1.24 24.02 2.48
N SER A 153 1.18 23.68 3.76
CA SER A 153 0.99 24.62 4.87
C SER A 153 2.31 24.89 5.61
N GLU A 154 3.45 24.63 4.95
CA GLU A 154 4.81 24.83 5.46
C GLU A 154 5.12 24.09 6.78
N ARG A 155 4.43 22.98 7.07
CA ARG A 155 4.74 22.15 8.24
C ARG A 155 5.97 21.27 8.00
N ASP A 156 6.58 20.81 9.09
CA ASP A 156 7.70 19.87 8.99
C ASP A 156 7.24 18.46 8.56
N TYR A 157 8.17 17.60 8.14
CA TYR A 157 7.82 16.28 7.63
C TYR A 157 7.20 15.34 8.68
N GLN A 158 7.47 15.56 9.96
CA GLN A 158 6.87 14.78 11.04
C GLN A 158 5.39 15.12 11.16
N ASP A 159 5.06 16.41 11.14
CA ASP A 159 3.68 16.90 11.10
C ASP A 159 2.97 16.45 9.82
N CYS A 160 3.67 16.46 8.67
CA CYS A 160 3.12 15.96 7.41
C CYS A 160 2.71 14.49 7.52
N PHE A 161 3.58 13.65 8.07
CA PHE A 161 3.28 12.25 8.31
C PHE A 161 2.08 12.07 9.25
N GLN A 162 2.06 12.78 10.38
CA GLN A 162 0.96 12.70 11.34
C GLN A 162 -0.39 13.13 10.74
N MET A 163 -0.39 14.19 9.93
CA MET A 163 -1.60 14.66 9.24
C MET A 163 -2.07 13.68 8.16
N GLY A 164 -1.13 12.99 7.49
CA GLY A 164 -1.45 11.86 6.60
C GLY A 164 -2.14 10.71 7.33
N CYS A 165 -1.58 10.25 8.45
CA CYS A 165 -2.19 9.19 9.27
C CYS A 165 -3.57 9.60 9.81
N ALA A 166 -3.70 10.83 10.32
CA ALA A 166 -4.97 11.36 10.81
C ALA A 166 -6.03 11.44 9.70
N ALA A 167 -5.64 11.78 8.46
CA ALA A 167 -6.56 11.80 7.33
C ALA A 167 -7.12 10.42 6.97
N ILE A 168 -6.36 9.34 7.19
CA ILE A 168 -6.86 7.96 7.07
C ILE A 168 -7.85 7.66 8.20
N ASP A 169 -7.48 7.98 9.44
CA ASP A 169 -8.27 7.67 10.63
C ASP A 169 -9.62 8.40 10.66
N LEU A 170 -9.64 9.68 10.26
CA LEU A 170 -10.86 10.48 10.12
C LEU A 170 -11.86 9.92 9.09
N GLN A 171 -11.43 9.01 8.22
CA GLN A 171 -12.29 8.31 7.27
C GLN A 171 -12.76 6.95 7.78
N GLY A 172 -12.41 6.58 9.02
CA GLY A 172 -12.72 5.29 9.63
C GLY A 172 -12.02 4.11 8.97
N ILE A 173 -10.87 4.35 8.31
CA ILE A 173 -10.15 3.30 7.58
C ILE A 173 -9.13 2.66 8.54
N PRO A 174 -9.17 1.34 8.80
CA PRO A 174 -8.32 0.65 9.78
C PRO A 174 -6.87 0.43 9.30
N GLU A 175 -6.36 1.35 8.47
CA GLU A 175 -5.03 1.33 7.85
C GLU A 175 -4.20 2.57 8.25
N TYR A 176 -4.67 3.38 9.20
CA TYR A 176 -3.99 4.60 9.66
C TYR A 176 -2.58 4.34 10.25
N ALA A 177 -2.35 3.13 10.75
CA ALA A 177 -1.06 2.67 11.28
C ALA A 177 -0.18 1.93 10.25
N THR A 178 -0.62 1.85 8.99
CA THR A 178 0.15 1.24 7.90
C THR A 178 1.36 2.09 7.47
N PRO A 179 1.23 3.43 7.31
CA PRO A 179 2.38 4.28 7.04
C PRO A 179 3.34 4.31 8.23
N GLU A 180 4.62 4.22 7.96
CA GLU A 180 5.71 4.45 8.91
C GLU A 180 6.69 5.47 8.35
N ILE A 181 7.21 6.33 9.22
CA ILE A 181 8.23 7.32 8.88
C ILE A 181 9.57 6.98 9.54
N LYS A 182 10.64 7.16 8.78
CA LYS A 182 12.02 7.25 9.28
C LYS A 182 12.50 8.67 9.07
N ILE A 183 12.88 9.35 10.15
CA ILE A 183 13.32 10.74 10.09
C ILE A 183 14.56 10.95 10.96
N ARG A 184 15.55 11.68 10.44
CA ARG A 184 16.69 12.20 11.19
C ARG A 184 16.75 13.71 11.09
N ARG A 185 17.17 14.36 12.16
CA ARG A 185 17.43 15.80 12.15
C ARG A 185 18.76 16.05 11.47
N ARG A 186 18.75 16.59 10.24
CA ARG A 186 19.97 17.18 9.68
C ARG A 186 20.25 18.52 10.38
N SER A 187 21.40 18.63 11.02
CA SER A 187 21.99 19.92 11.38
C SER A 187 22.50 20.59 10.11
N TYR A 188 21.60 21.16 9.31
CA TYR A 188 22.00 21.97 8.17
C TYR A 188 22.64 23.25 8.71
N GLN A 189 23.96 23.36 8.62
CA GLN A 189 24.67 24.61 8.91
C GLN A 189 24.14 25.68 7.95
N LYS A 190 23.35 26.60 8.49
CA LYS A 190 22.77 27.73 7.77
C LYS A 190 23.88 28.73 7.42
N SER A 191 24.57 28.55 6.29
CA SER A 191 25.32 29.64 5.68
C SER A 191 24.34 30.52 4.88
N LYS A 192 23.65 31.42 5.58
CA LYS A 192 23.01 32.58 4.94
C LYS A 192 23.13 33.80 5.85
N VAL A 193 24.27 34.48 5.72
CA VAL A 193 24.42 35.88 6.11
C VAL A 193 23.83 36.72 4.98
N GLU A 194 22.71 37.36 5.30
CA GLU A 194 22.25 38.68 4.86
C GLU A 194 22.07 38.99 3.37
N SER A 195 20.81 39.11 2.97
CA SER A 195 20.35 40.23 2.14
C SER A 195 18.84 40.49 2.32
N GLN A 196 18.49 41.19 3.40
CA GLN A 196 17.21 41.91 3.51
C GLN A 196 17.44 43.34 4.00
N LYS A 197 17.55 44.25 3.03
CA LYS A 197 17.11 45.67 3.06
C LYS A 197 16.32 45.81 1.73
N SER A 198 15.13 46.38 1.59
CA SER A 198 14.44 47.46 2.29
C SER A 198 12.99 47.57 1.78
N LYS A 199 12.03 47.74 2.71
CA LYS A 199 10.83 48.64 2.76
C LYS A 199 9.96 48.90 1.49
N ASN A 200 8.69 48.43 1.51
CA ASN A 200 7.35 49.11 1.50
C ASN A 200 7.15 50.54 0.91
N PRO A 201 5.89 51.07 0.73
CA PRO A 201 4.54 50.50 0.45
C PRO A 201 3.62 51.40 -0.47
N ALA A 202 2.28 51.16 -0.47
CA ALA A 202 1.12 52.00 -0.92
C ALA A 202 0.52 51.64 -2.31
N GLU A 203 -0.80 51.69 -2.61
CA GLU A 203 -2.02 52.23 -1.97
C GLU A 203 -3.29 51.68 -2.72
N THR A 204 -4.41 51.56 -2.00
CA THR A 204 -5.88 51.70 -2.29
C THR A 204 -6.40 51.93 -3.75
N VAL A 205 -7.64 51.61 -4.23
CA VAL A 205 -9.04 51.59 -3.71
C VAL A 205 -9.97 50.81 -4.73
N PRO A 206 -11.34 50.71 -4.61
CA PRO A 206 -12.15 49.54 -5.00
C PRO A 206 -13.25 49.80 -6.07
N VAL A 207 -13.96 48.78 -6.59
CA VAL A 207 -15.30 48.96 -7.22
C VAL A 207 -16.22 47.72 -7.06
N LYS A 208 -17.50 48.00 -6.83
CA LYS A 208 -18.67 47.13 -6.61
C LYS A 208 -19.38 46.65 -7.91
N ALA A 209 -20.23 45.62 -7.73
CA ALA A 209 -21.48 45.27 -8.45
C ALA A 209 -21.33 44.63 -9.86
N ASN A 210 -22.17 43.69 -10.34
CA ASN A 210 -23.57 43.38 -10.02
C ASN A 210 -23.99 42.00 -10.63
N LYS A 211 -24.91 41.31 -9.93
CA LYS A 211 -26.09 40.52 -10.35
C LYS A 211 -26.11 39.57 -11.59
N ASN A 212 -26.55 38.34 -11.24
CA ASN A 212 -27.58 37.48 -11.86
C ASN A 212 -27.37 36.88 -13.27
N ASN A 213 -27.41 35.54 -13.36
CA ASN A 213 -28.67 34.85 -13.72
C ASN A 213 -28.61 33.33 -13.48
N HIS A 214 -29.68 32.85 -12.85
CA HIS A 214 -30.10 31.45 -12.79
C HIS A 214 -30.71 31.03 -14.13
N ILE A 215 -30.39 29.83 -14.61
CA ILE A 215 -31.31 28.98 -15.39
C ILE A 215 -31.15 27.55 -14.86
N SER A 216 -32.26 27.04 -14.31
CA SER A 216 -32.46 25.64 -13.95
C SER A 216 -32.81 24.82 -15.19
N ASN A 217 -32.45 23.54 -15.22
CA ASN A 217 -33.23 22.55 -15.96
C ASN A 217 -33.16 21.18 -15.30
N ASP A 218 -34.35 20.59 -15.15
CA ASP A 218 -34.65 19.37 -14.42
C ASP A 218 -34.52 18.08 -15.25
N ASN A 219 -34.21 17.01 -14.51
CA ASN A 219 -34.69 15.62 -14.61
C ASN A 219 -34.35 14.69 -15.79
N LYS A 220 -33.79 13.52 -15.43
CA LYS A 220 -34.46 12.21 -15.62
C LYS A 220 -33.88 11.10 -14.71
N SER A 221 -34.79 10.33 -14.10
CA SER A 221 -34.58 9.23 -13.15
C SER A 221 -33.99 7.95 -13.76
N GLY A 222 -33.06 7.31 -13.05
CA GLY A 222 -32.66 5.92 -13.26
C GLY A 222 -33.16 5.02 -12.13
N GLN A 223 -33.83 3.92 -12.46
CA GLN A 223 -34.31 2.90 -11.52
C GLN A 223 -33.14 2.06 -10.97
N ASN A 224 -33.03 1.93 -9.64
CA ASN A 224 -32.09 0.98 -9.00
C ASN A 224 -32.56 -0.46 -9.19
N ARG A 225 -31.66 -1.35 -9.65
CA ARG A 225 -31.90 -2.79 -9.75
C ARG A 225 -30.92 -3.52 -8.81
N SER A 226 -31.36 -3.83 -7.60
CA SER A 226 -30.56 -4.60 -6.65
C SER A 226 -30.50 -6.07 -7.04
N VAL A 227 -29.29 -6.66 -7.05
CA VAL A 227 -29.06 -8.10 -7.24
C VAL A 227 -28.55 -8.67 -5.92
N SER A 228 -29.24 -9.67 -5.39
CA SER A 228 -28.81 -10.40 -4.19
C SER A 228 -28.26 -11.77 -4.60
N ILE A 229 -27.00 -12.03 -4.28
CA ILE A 229 -26.35 -13.33 -4.51
C ILE A 229 -26.27 -14.04 -3.16
N GLY A 230 -26.93 -15.19 -3.02
CA GLY A 230 -26.78 -16.07 -1.87
C GLY A 230 -25.66 -17.09 -2.11
N GLY A 231 -24.64 -17.12 -1.25
CA GLY A 231 -23.54 -18.09 -1.28
C GLY A 231 -22.14 -17.47 -1.11
N SER A 232 -21.11 -18.32 -1.07
CA SER A 232 -19.69 -17.93 -0.98
C SER A 232 -19.15 -17.51 -2.36
N VAL A 233 -18.64 -16.27 -2.51
CA VAL A 233 -18.00 -15.79 -3.74
C VAL A 233 -16.49 -15.73 -3.54
N THR A 234 -15.76 -16.62 -4.21
CA THR A 234 -14.29 -16.67 -4.17
C THR A 234 -13.71 -16.61 -5.57
N GLY A 235 -12.91 -15.57 -5.85
CA GLY A 235 -12.16 -15.43 -7.11
C GLY A 235 -12.87 -14.67 -8.24
N SER A 236 -13.97 -13.98 -7.97
CA SER A 236 -14.67 -13.15 -8.97
C SER A 236 -14.53 -11.66 -8.65
N ALA A 237 -14.38 -10.83 -9.68
CA ALA A 237 -14.54 -9.38 -9.57
C ALA A 237 -16.04 -9.07 -9.55
N ILE A 238 -16.54 -8.57 -8.42
CA ILE A 238 -17.91 -8.05 -8.34
C ILE A 238 -17.87 -6.62 -8.87
N GLN A 239 -18.29 -6.44 -10.12
CA GLN A 239 -18.46 -5.11 -10.72
C GLN A 239 -19.88 -4.64 -10.44
N THR A 240 -20.02 -3.69 -9.53
CA THR A 240 -21.30 -3.05 -9.23
C THR A 240 -21.38 -1.71 -9.97
N GLY A 241 -22.60 -1.27 -10.31
CA GLY A 241 -22.78 0.01 -10.99
C GLY A 241 -22.50 1.19 -10.06
N ASP A 242 -22.48 2.38 -10.64
CA ASP A 242 -22.50 3.62 -9.87
C ASP A 242 -23.74 3.57 -8.96
N TYR A 243 -23.54 3.68 -7.63
CA TYR A 243 -24.56 3.64 -6.56
C TYR A 243 -24.91 2.29 -5.90
N ASP A 244 -24.19 1.20 -6.20
CA ASP A 244 -24.38 -0.07 -5.48
C ASP A 244 -23.39 -0.22 -4.31
N SER A 245 -23.87 -0.67 -3.14
CA SER A 245 -23.05 -1.00 -1.97
C SER A 245 -22.78 -2.50 -1.91
N ALA A 246 -21.52 -2.93 -2.05
CA ALA A 246 -21.11 -4.31 -1.80
C ALA A 246 -20.68 -4.49 -0.33
N ASN A 247 -21.44 -5.28 0.44
CA ASN A 247 -21.07 -5.66 1.80
C ASN A 247 -20.37 -7.02 1.76
N ILE A 248 -19.07 -7.04 2.10
CA ILE A 248 -18.28 -8.27 2.25
C ILE A 248 -18.25 -8.62 3.74
N ASN A 249 -19.00 -9.66 4.12
CA ASN A 249 -18.97 -10.18 5.48
C ASN A 249 -17.88 -11.26 5.59
N TYR A 250 -16.82 -10.97 6.35
CA TYR A 250 -15.91 -12.02 6.80
C TYR A 250 -16.56 -12.78 7.95
N GLN A 251 -16.42 -14.10 7.95
CA GLN A 251 -16.96 -14.92 9.01
C GLN A 251 -16.02 -14.83 10.22
N GLN A 252 -16.50 -14.23 11.31
CA GLN A 252 -15.76 -14.15 12.56
C GLN A 252 -15.72 -15.53 13.22
N VAL A 253 -14.53 -16.02 13.57
CA VAL A 253 -14.31 -17.34 14.19
C VAL A 253 -13.68 -17.17 15.57
N SER A 254 -14.19 -17.90 16.56
CA SER A 254 -13.49 -18.04 17.84
C SER A 254 -12.47 -19.17 17.73
N LEU A 255 -11.22 -18.88 18.08
CA LEU A 255 -10.18 -19.91 18.08
C LEU A 255 -10.27 -20.80 19.33
N PRO A 256 -10.00 -22.10 19.21
CA PRO A 256 -9.89 -22.99 20.36
C PRO A 256 -8.59 -22.72 21.14
N ALA A 257 -8.51 -23.19 22.38
CA ALA A 257 -7.29 -23.08 23.17
C ALA A 257 -6.13 -23.87 22.50
N PRO A 258 -4.91 -23.32 22.38
CA PRO A 258 -3.80 -23.93 21.65
C PRO A 258 -3.49 -25.37 22.09
N GLU A 259 -3.58 -25.67 23.38
CA GLU A 259 -3.33 -26.97 23.99
C GLU A 259 -4.38 -28.05 23.63
N THR A 260 -5.55 -27.64 23.15
CA THR A 260 -6.62 -28.58 22.75
C THR A 260 -6.47 -29.08 21.31
N VAL A 261 -5.52 -28.51 20.55
CA VAL A 261 -5.36 -28.77 19.12
C VAL A 261 -4.41 -29.95 18.89
N ASN A 262 -4.91 -30.99 18.23
CA ASN A 262 -4.06 -32.05 17.70
C ASN A 262 -3.44 -31.61 16.36
N ILE A 263 -2.32 -30.88 16.44
CA ILE A 263 -1.68 -30.26 15.26
C ILE A 263 -1.38 -31.27 14.16
N GLN A 264 -0.95 -32.49 14.50
CA GLN A 264 -0.63 -33.54 13.54
C GLN A 264 -1.87 -33.95 12.72
N ALA A 265 -3.03 -34.10 13.36
CA ALA A 265 -4.27 -34.45 12.69
C ALA A 265 -4.78 -33.31 11.80
N GLU A 266 -4.63 -32.05 12.25
CA GLU A 266 -5.05 -30.87 11.50
C GLU A 266 -4.18 -30.66 10.25
N ILE A 267 -2.84 -30.78 10.34
CA ILE A 267 -1.95 -30.72 9.17
C ILE A 267 -2.23 -31.85 8.17
N ASN A 268 -2.47 -33.08 8.64
CA ASN A 268 -2.81 -34.19 7.76
C ASN A 268 -4.12 -33.95 7.00
N SER A 269 -5.10 -33.33 7.66
CA SER A 269 -6.37 -32.95 7.05
C SER A 269 -6.19 -31.85 6.00
N LEU A 270 -5.39 -30.81 6.31
CA LEU A 270 -5.04 -29.76 5.37
C LEU A 270 -4.35 -30.32 4.12
N ARG A 271 -3.32 -31.17 4.30
CA ARG A 271 -2.61 -31.82 3.19
C ARG A 271 -3.57 -32.64 2.31
N LYS A 272 -4.46 -33.42 2.92
CA LYS A 272 -5.46 -34.24 2.19
C LYS A 272 -6.44 -33.41 1.39
N ILE A 273 -6.87 -32.26 1.90
CA ILE A 273 -7.79 -31.36 1.21
C ILE A 273 -7.07 -30.69 0.03
N ILE A 274 -5.87 -30.15 0.26
CA ILE A 274 -5.08 -29.45 -0.76
C ILE A 274 -4.58 -30.43 -1.84
N GLY A 275 -4.25 -31.66 -1.49
CA GLY A 275 -3.81 -32.70 -2.42
C GLY A 275 -4.84 -33.07 -3.49
N LYS A 276 -6.12 -32.66 -3.33
CA LYS A 276 -7.17 -32.86 -4.34
C LYS A 276 -7.20 -31.79 -5.43
N LEU A 277 -6.41 -30.72 -5.29
CA LEU A 277 -6.41 -29.58 -6.21
C LEU A 277 -5.49 -29.83 -7.41
N GLU A 278 -6.01 -29.72 -8.63
CA GLU A 278 -5.24 -29.77 -9.87
C GLU A 278 -4.30 -28.55 -9.94
N THR A 279 -2.97 -28.76 -9.92
CA THR A 279 -1.99 -27.67 -9.91
C THR A 279 -0.62 -28.08 -10.45
N SER A 280 0.01 -27.17 -11.19
CA SER A 280 1.39 -27.30 -11.68
C SER A 280 2.43 -27.14 -10.56
N ASP A 281 2.07 -26.51 -9.43
CA ASP A 281 2.95 -26.27 -8.29
C ASP A 281 2.91 -27.42 -7.24
N ARG A 282 2.35 -28.59 -7.58
CA ARG A 282 2.12 -29.69 -6.63
C ARG A 282 3.38 -30.11 -5.86
N ARG A 283 4.54 -30.20 -6.53
CA ARG A 283 5.81 -30.54 -5.88
C ARG A 283 6.19 -29.52 -4.80
N LYS A 284 5.94 -28.23 -5.02
CA LYS A 284 6.26 -27.18 -4.05
C LYS A 284 5.35 -27.24 -2.82
N ILE A 285 4.09 -27.62 -3.04
CA ILE A 285 3.11 -27.82 -1.96
C ILE A 285 3.52 -29.03 -1.11
N GLU A 286 3.86 -30.16 -1.73
CA GLU A 286 4.27 -31.37 -1.00
C GLU A 286 5.55 -31.16 -0.20
N ASN A 287 6.59 -30.56 -0.80
CA ASN A 287 7.82 -30.23 -0.07
C ASN A 287 7.54 -29.33 1.15
N ALA A 288 6.66 -28.34 1.00
CA ALA A 288 6.30 -27.47 2.12
C ALA A 288 5.53 -28.21 3.22
N PHE A 289 4.69 -29.20 2.86
CA PHE A 289 4.05 -30.07 3.85
C PHE A 289 5.03 -31.07 4.48
N GLU A 290 6.06 -31.51 3.77
CA GLU A 290 7.13 -32.34 4.33
C GLU A 290 7.91 -31.57 5.40
N ASP A 291 8.32 -30.33 5.12
CA ASP A 291 8.99 -29.46 6.10
C ASP A 291 8.13 -29.27 7.36
N VAL A 292 6.83 -29.00 7.20
CA VAL A 292 5.89 -28.93 8.34
C VAL A 292 5.87 -30.23 9.13
N GLN A 293 5.84 -31.38 8.45
CA GLN A 293 5.75 -32.69 9.08
C GLN A 293 7.04 -33.10 9.80
N GLU A 294 8.19 -32.68 9.31
CA GLU A 294 9.46 -32.85 9.99
C GLU A 294 9.51 -32.00 11.26
N GLU A 295 9.04 -30.76 11.18
CA GLU A 295 9.07 -29.82 12.31
C GLU A 295 8.15 -30.23 13.47
N ILE A 296 6.90 -30.61 13.17
CA ILE A 296 5.93 -30.99 14.21
C ILE A 296 6.28 -32.32 14.91
N LYS A 297 7.21 -33.11 14.36
CA LYS A 297 7.71 -34.35 15.00
C LYS A 297 8.83 -34.09 16.00
N LYS A 298 9.43 -32.89 16.01
CA LYS A 298 10.48 -32.54 16.96
C LYS A 298 9.89 -32.49 18.39
N PRO A 299 10.68 -32.78 19.45
CA PRO A 299 10.21 -32.71 20.84
C PRO A 299 9.68 -31.34 21.26
N GLN A 300 10.22 -30.28 20.66
CA GLN A 300 9.74 -28.90 20.75
C GLN A 300 9.71 -28.30 19.34
N PRO A 301 8.56 -28.35 18.65
CA PRO A 301 8.43 -27.78 17.32
C PRO A 301 8.57 -26.25 17.36
N ASP A 302 9.29 -25.69 16.40
CA ASP A 302 9.30 -24.25 16.16
C ASP A 302 8.02 -23.85 15.43
N LYS A 303 7.16 -23.07 16.12
CA LYS A 303 5.87 -22.65 15.57
C LYS A 303 6.01 -21.69 14.40
N ASP A 304 7.06 -20.86 14.37
CA ASP A 304 7.28 -19.93 13.28
C ASP A 304 7.77 -20.67 12.03
N GLU A 305 8.64 -21.67 12.18
CA GLU A 305 9.08 -22.53 11.07
C GLU A 305 7.90 -23.33 10.47
N VAL A 306 7.04 -23.91 11.33
CA VAL A 306 5.79 -24.56 10.89
C VAL A 306 4.89 -23.56 10.14
N GLY A 307 4.73 -22.36 10.70
CA GLY A 307 3.87 -21.32 10.12
C GLY A 307 4.37 -20.85 8.75
N GLU A 308 5.67 -20.65 8.58
CA GLU A 308 6.29 -20.25 7.31
C GLU A 308 6.12 -21.32 6.23
N ALA A 309 6.41 -22.58 6.58
CA ALA A 309 6.26 -23.70 5.65
C ALA A 309 4.78 -23.89 5.27
N LEU A 310 3.85 -23.79 6.22
CA LEU A 310 2.41 -23.88 5.96
C LEU A 310 1.90 -22.70 5.09
N ASN A 311 2.37 -21.48 5.35
CA ASN A 311 2.05 -20.31 4.54
C ASN A 311 2.48 -20.52 3.08
N ARG A 312 3.69 -21.06 2.87
CA ARG A 312 4.20 -21.38 1.54
C ARG A 312 3.32 -22.41 0.83
N ALA A 313 2.93 -23.49 1.52
CA ALA A 313 2.01 -24.49 0.98
C ALA A 313 0.68 -23.88 0.54
N LEU A 314 0.05 -23.06 1.40
CA LEU A 314 -1.22 -22.40 1.13
C LEU A 314 -1.12 -21.36 0.00
N LYS A 315 -0.02 -20.62 -0.09
CA LYS A 315 0.23 -19.66 -1.19
C LYS A 315 0.27 -20.35 -2.56
N TYR A 316 0.88 -21.52 -2.66
CA TYR A 316 0.86 -22.30 -3.90
C TYR A 316 -0.49 -22.95 -4.16
N ALA A 317 -1.14 -23.48 -3.11
CA ALA A 317 -2.48 -24.06 -3.21
C ALA A 317 -3.51 -23.03 -3.72
N LYS A 318 -3.42 -21.77 -3.29
CA LYS A 318 -4.33 -20.69 -3.70
C LYS A 318 -4.30 -20.41 -5.21
N LYS A 319 -3.20 -20.75 -5.90
CA LYS A 319 -3.08 -20.60 -7.36
C LYS A 319 -3.72 -21.75 -8.14
N ALA A 320 -4.08 -22.84 -7.47
CA ALA A 320 -4.64 -24.02 -8.11
C ALA A 320 -6.08 -23.77 -8.58
N GLU A 321 -6.43 -24.38 -9.70
CA GLU A 321 -7.81 -24.39 -10.18
C GLU A 321 -8.69 -25.16 -9.17
N GLY A 322 -9.86 -24.62 -8.85
CA GLY A 322 -10.77 -25.23 -7.87
C GLY A 322 -10.43 -24.96 -6.40
N PHE A 323 -9.42 -24.14 -6.07
CA PHE A 323 -9.12 -23.77 -4.67
C PHE A 323 -10.35 -23.22 -3.93
N ALA A 324 -11.15 -22.38 -4.60
CA ALA A 324 -12.43 -21.88 -4.12
C ALA A 324 -13.35 -22.97 -3.54
N SER A 325 -13.43 -24.12 -4.23
CA SER A 325 -14.32 -25.23 -3.87
C SER A 325 -13.91 -25.99 -2.61
N VAL A 326 -12.69 -25.77 -2.11
CA VAL A 326 -12.17 -26.43 -0.91
C VAL A 326 -12.02 -25.50 0.29
N VAL A 327 -12.24 -24.19 0.12
CA VAL A 327 -12.08 -23.18 1.18
C VAL A 327 -12.88 -23.52 2.44
N GLU A 328 -14.19 -23.82 2.30
CA GLU A 328 -15.06 -24.18 3.43
C GLU A 328 -14.56 -25.42 4.18
N LYS A 329 -13.90 -26.36 3.47
CA LYS A 329 -13.31 -27.55 4.08
C LYS A 329 -11.99 -27.24 4.79
N LEU A 330 -11.24 -26.23 4.33
CA LEU A 330 -9.98 -25.79 4.94
C LEU A 330 -10.20 -24.98 6.23
N GLN A 331 -11.26 -24.18 6.28
CA GLN A 331 -11.59 -23.29 7.41
C GLN A 331 -11.46 -23.92 8.81
N PRO A 332 -12.12 -25.05 9.13
CA PRO A 332 -12.04 -25.62 10.48
C PRO A 332 -10.63 -26.07 10.87
N HIS A 333 -9.89 -26.64 9.91
CA HIS A 333 -8.53 -27.12 10.13
C HIS A 333 -7.54 -25.96 10.25
N LEU A 334 -7.69 -24.94 9.41
CA LEU A 334 -6.80 -23.77 9.45
C LEU A 334 -7.04 -22.93 10.71
N SER A 335 -8.29 -22.85 11.21
CA SER A 335 -8.61 -22.21 12.48
C SER A 335 -7.90 -22.87 13.65
N LYS A 336 -7.99 -24.20 13.76
CA LYS A 336 -7.29 -24.93 14.82
C LYS A 336 -5.77 -24.83 14.69
N THR A 337 -5.24 -24.98 13.48
CA THR A 337 -3.80 -24.87 13.23
C THR A 337 -3.26 -23.48 13.60
N THR A 338 -3.97 -22.41 13.21
CA THR A 338 -3.55 -21.03 13.56
C THR A 338 -3.66 -20.76 15.05
N ALA A 339 -4.67 -21.31 15.74
CA ALA A 339 -4.76 -21.26 17.19
C ALA A 339 -3.54 -21.90 17.87
N TRP A 340 -3.08 -23.05 17.36
CA TRP A 340 -1.87 -23.70 17.87
C TRP A 340 -0.59 -22.89 17.58
N LEU A 341 -0.48 -22.32 16.37
CA LEU A 341 0.65 -21.50 15.93
C LEU A 341 0.78 -20.18 16.70
N GLY A 342 -0.34 -19.58 17.10
CA GLY A 342 -0.39 -18.33 17.84
C GLY A 342 -0.50 -17.07 16.96
N ASP A 343 -0.51 -15.92 17.62
CA ASP A 343 -0.97 -14.64 17.06
C ASP A 343 -0.27 -14.21 15.76
N ASN A 344 1.03 -14.52 15.64
CA ASN A 344 1.85 -14.20 14.47
C ASN A 344 1.35 -14.86 13.16
N TRP A 345 0.49 -15.88 13.29
CA TRP A 345 0.00 -16.71 12.19
C TRP A 345 -1.49 -16.62 11.94
N HIS A 346 -2.23 -15.77 12.67
CA HIS A 346 -3.65 -15.49 12.40
C HIS A 346 -3.90 -14.96 10.97
N LYS A 347 -2.88 -14.35 10.35
CA LYS A 347 -2.89 -13.96 8.92
C LYS A 347 -3.27 -15.10 7.96
N LEU A 348 -3.04 -16.37 8.34
CA LEU A 348 -3.41 -17.51 7.50
C LEU A 348 -4.93 -17.70 7.40
N LEU A 349 -5.71 -17.25 8.40
CA LEU A 349 -7.19 -17.28 8.36
C LEU A 349 -7.76 -16.48 7.18
N GLY A 350 -7.10 -15.37 6.83
CA GLY A 350 -7.50 -14.53 5.69
C GLY A 350 -7.40 -15.26 4.35
N LEU A 351 -6.62 -16.34 4.25
CA LEU A 351 -6.54 -17.15 3.02
C LEU A 351 -7.81 -17.95 2.74
N VAL A 352 -8.63 -18.17 3.78
CA VAL A 352 -9.90 -18.91 3.72
C VAL A 352 -11.10 -18.04 4.09
N GLY A 353 -10.93 -16.71 4.09
CA GLY A 353 -12.02 -15.75 4.35
C GLY A 353 -12.46 -15.67 5.81
N LEU A 354 -11.62 -16.11 6.75
CA LEU A 354 -11.89 -16.02 8.18
C LEU A 354 -11.15 -14.84 8.82
N THR A 355 -11.75 -14.29 9.87
CA THR A 355 -11.12 -13.34 10.80
C THR A 355 -11.48 -13.73 12.23
N ILE A 356 -10.67 -13.31 13.19
CA ILE A 356 -10.91 -13.46 14.63
C ILE A 356 -11.47 -12.19 15.23
#